data_AF-A0A2S9FIX7-F1
#
_entry.id   AF-A0A2S9FIX7-F1
#
_cell.length_a   1.000
_cell.length_b   1.000
_cell.length_c   1.000
_cell.angle_alpha   90.00
_cell.angle_beta   90.00
_cell.angle_gamma   90.00
#
_symmetry.space_group_name_H-M   'P 1'
#
loop_
_entity.id
_entity.type
_entity.pdbx_description
1 polymer ?
#
loop_
_entity_poly.entity_id
_entity_poly.type
_entity_poly.pdbx_seq_one_letter_code
_entity_poly.pdbx_strand_id
1 'polypeptide(L)'
;QPGRQGDYENQATGPQRTLIADAGLIAPHWPRPWGVDATQLQLLIIDEEFAKRPDLVRPSLGISEWILPTLISSAPEDLQQRFIPPTQRGELGWCQLFSEPGAGSDLAALSTRATKVDGGWRINGHKIWTSSAHTADYGALLARTDPDVAKHRGIGYFIVDMSADGIELQPIRQATGESHFNEVFLSDVFVPDELLLGGATDGWNLAIAT
;
A
#
# COMPACT_ATOMS: atom_id res chain seq x y z
N GLN A 1 8.53 -8.78 -17.45
CA GLN A 1 8.27 -9.85 -16.47
C GLN A 1 6.78 -9.77 -16.13
N PRO A 2 6.05 -10.87 -15.88
CA PRO A 2 4.67 -10.73 -15.39
C PRO A 2 4.64 -9.86 -14.12
N GLY A 3 3.55 -9.13 -13.90
CA GLY A 3 3.39 -8.27 -12.73
C GLY A 3 3.39 -9.11 -11.46
N ARG A 4 3.96 -8.57 -10.37
CA ARG A 4 4.11 -9.33 -9.12
C ARG A 4 2.77 -9.65 -8.45
N GLN A 5 1.75 -8.80 -8.59
CA GLN A 5 0.46 -8.94 -7.90
C GLN A 5 -0.54 -9.91 -8.54
N GLY A 6 -0.12 -10.68 -9.56
CA GLY A 6 -0.92 -11.72 -10.18
C GLY A 6 -0.98 -11.62 -11.69
N ASP A 7 -1.52 -12.66 -12.32
CA ASP A 7 -1.67 -12.79 -13.77
C ASP A 7 -2.97 -12.13 -14.28
N TYR A 8 -3.41 -11.02 -13.68
CA TYR A 8 -4.54 -10.25 -14.20
C TYR A 8 -4.06 -9.29 -15.29
N GLU A 9 -4.80 -9.22 -16.40
CA GLU A 9 -4.41 -8.42 -17.57
C GLU A 9 -4.24 -6.92 -17.22
N ASN A 10 -5.07 -6.40 -16.31
CA ASN A 10 -4.97 -5.04 -15.81
C ASN A 10 -3.84 -4.81 -14.78
N GLN A 11 -3.13 -5.86 -14.35
CA GLN A 11 -1.95 -5.79 -13.49
C GLN A 11 -0.66 -6.11 -14.25
N ALA A 12 -0.76 -6.44 -15.54
CA ALA A 12 0.40 -6.70 -16.39
C ALA A 12 1.38 -5.52 -16.40
N THR A 13 2.68 -5.83 -16.48
CA THR A 13 3.73 -4.83 -16.72
C THR A 13 4.15 -4.86 -18.18
N GLY A 14 4.84 -3.81 -18.62
CA GLY A 14 5.44 -3.75 -19.95
C GLY A 14 5.24 -2.39 -20.63
N PRO A 15 5.67 -2.28 -21.90
CA PRO A 15 5.76 -0.99 -22.59
C PRO A 15 4.44 -0.22 -22.65
N GLN A 16 3.30 -0.92 -22.79
CA GLN A 16 1.98 -0.28 -22.80
C GLN A 16 1.68 0.39 -21.45
N ARG A 17 1.86 -0.34 -20.33
CA ARG A 17 1.65 0.21 -18.99
C ARG A 17 2.63 1.34 -18.68
N THR A 18 3.91 1.18 -19.05
CA THR A 18 4.90 2.24 -18.89
C THR A 18 4.48 3.51 -19.62
N LEU A 19 4.03 3.41 -20.87
CA LEU A 19 3.55 4.57 -21.63
C LEU A 19 2.34 5.24 -20.97
N ILE A 20 1.39 4.47 -20.46
CA ILE A 20 0.21 4.99 -19.75
C ILE A 20 0.62 5.66 -18.42
N ALA A 21 1.58 5.09 -17.70
CA ALA A 21 2.15 5.66 -16.48
C ALA A 21 2.87 6.98 -16.74
N ASP A 22 3.75 7.02 -17.73
CA ASP A 22 4.50 8.23 -18.11
C ASP A 22 3.57 9.35 -18.63
N ALA A 23 2.42 8.99 -19.20
CA ALA A 23 1.38 9.93 -19.59
C ALA A 23 0.51 10.43 -18.41
N GLY A 24 0.69 9.89 -17.19
CA GLY A 24 -0.10 10.23 -16.01
C GLY A 24 -1.54 9.69 -16.06
N LEU A 25 -1.79 8.64 -16.84
CA LEU A 25 -3.15 8.12 -17.11
C LEU A 25 -3.53 6.88 -16.29
N ILE A 26 -2.65 6.41 -15.41
CA ILE A 26 -2.93 5.29 -14.48
C ILE A 26 -3.92 5.76 -13.41
N ALA A 27 -3.62 6.89 -12.76
CA ALA A 27 -4.49 7.56 -11.81
C ALA A 27 -4.63 9.04 -12.22
N PRO A 28 -5.42 9.37 -13.26
CA PRO A 28 -5.43 10.70 -13.87
C PRO A 28 -5.82 11.83 -12.91
N HIS A 29 -6.61 11.51 -11.89
CA HIS A 29 -7.10 12.44 -10.88
C HIS A 29 -6.04 12.83 -9.84
N TRP A 30 -4.93 12.10 -9.75
CA TRP A 30 -3.83 12.47 -8.87
C TRP A 30 -3.15 13.74 -9.34
N PRO A 31 -2.55 14.51 -8.42
CA PRO A 31 -1.86 15.73 -8.77
C PRO A 31 -0.63 15.45 -9.61
N ARG A 32 -0.24 16.43 -10.44
CA ARG A 32 1.08 16.41 -11.08
C ARG A 32 2.20 16.33 -10.03
N PRO A 33 3.29 15.59 -10.30
CA PRO A 33 3.61 14.88 -11.53
C PRO A 33 3.03 13.44 -11.60
N TRP A 34 2.30 13.00 -10.58
CA TRP A 34 1.84 11.61 -10.43
C TRP A 34 0.57 11.28 -11.23
N GLY A 35 -0.20 12.29 -11.60
CA GLY A 35 -1.30 12.21 -12.55
C GLY A 35 -1.34 13.45 -13.42
N VAL A 36 -2.54 13.82 -13.88
CA VAL A 36 -2.75 14.99 -14.75
C VAL A 36 -3.71 16.01 -14.17
N ASP A 37 -4.04 15.90 -12.87
CA ASP A 37 -5.04 16.73 -12.20
C ASP A 37 -6.42 16.68 -12.89
N ALA A 38 -6.82 15.50 -13.35
CA ALA A 38 -8.07 15.32 -14.08
C ALA A 38 -9.29 15.65 -13.20
N THR A 39 -10.14 16.55 -13.71
CA THR A 39 -11.48 16.80 -13.16
C THR A 39 -12.39 15.60 -13.35
N GLN A 40 -13.51 15.56 -12.63
CA GLN A 40 -14.50 14.47 -12.75
C GLN A 40 -15.02 14.30 -14.20
N LEU A 41 -15.23 15.40 -14.93
CA LEU A 41 -15.62 15.34 -16.34
C LEU A 41 -14.51 14.74 -17.21
N GLN A 42 -13.24 15.11 -16.96
CA GLN A 42 -12.10 14.55 -17.68
C GLN A 42 -11.92 13.06 -17.39
N LEU A 43 -12.17 12.60 -16.16
CA LEU A 43 -12.15 11.16 -15.84
C LEU A 43 -13.17 10.38 -16.67
N LEU A 44 -14.40 10.88 -16.79
CA LEU A 44 -15.43 10.24 -17.64
C LEU A 44 -14.99 10.18 -19.10
N ILE A 45 -14.39 11.25 -19.63
CA ILE A 45 -13.86 11.28 -21.00
C ILE A 45 -12.73 10.26 -21.16
N ILE A 46 -11.80 10.18 -20.20
CA ILE A 46 -10.69 9.21 -20.23
C ILE A 46 -11.23 7.78 -20.21
N ASP A 47 -12.19 7.49 -19.34
CA ASP A 47 -12.84 6.18 -19.26
C ASP A 47 -13.53 5.80 -20.58
N GLU A 48 -14.25 6.75 -21.20
CA GLU A 48 -14.88 6.56 -22.50
C GLU A 48 -13.85 6.28 -23.60
N GLU A 49 -12.71 6.98 -23.60
CA GLU A 49 -11.65 6.78 -24.58
C GLU A 49 -10.94 5.42 -24.41
N PHE A 50 -10.74 4.93 -23.19
CA PHE A 50 -10.26 3.56 -22.97
C PHE A 50 -11.30 2.52 -23.43
N ALA A 51 -12.59 2.72 -23.13
CA ALA A 51 -13.66 1.80 -23.52
C ALA A 51 -13.79 1.65 -25.05
N LYS A 52 -13.47 2.70 -25.83
CA LYS A 52 -13.43 2.65 -27.30
C LYS A 52 -12.26 1.83 -27.87
N ARG A 53 -11.27 1.46 -27.05
CA ARG A 53 -10.00 0.84 -27.47
C ARG A 53 -9.73 -0.41 -26.64
N PRO A 54 -10.39 -1.55 -26.92
CA PRO A 54 -10.29 -2.76 -26.12
C PRO A 54 -8.87 -3.33 -26.01
N ASP A 55 -7.99 -3.04 -26.98
CA ASP A 55 -6.57 -3.44 -26.96
C ASP A 55 -5.71 -2.60 -25.99
N LEU A 56 -6.27 -1.51 -25.43
CA LEU A 56 -5.66 -0.69 -24.40
C LEU A 56 -6.36 -0.95 -23.07
N VAL A 57 -5.76 -1.80 -22.24
CA VAL A 57 -6.29 -2.09 -20.90
C VAL A 57 -5.79 -1.02 -19.94
N ARG A 58 -6.70 -0.24 -19.34
CA ARG A 58 -6.31 0.70 -18.28
C ARG A 58 -5.76 -0.10 -17.08
N PRO A 59 -4.50 0.10 -16.70
CA PRO A 59 -3.92 -0.63 -15.59
C PRO A 59 -4.61 -0.28 -14.27
N SER A 60 -4.72 -1.26 -13.38
CA SER A 60 -5.16 -1.05 -12.00
C SER A 60 -3.96 -0.92 -11.07
N LEU A 61 -4.08 -0.04 -10.08
CA LEU A 61 -3.13 0.06 -8.98
C LEU A 61 -3.48 -0.86 -7.79
N GLY A 62 -4.63 -1.54 -7.84
CA GLY A 62 -5.12 -2.38 -6.75
C GLY A 62 -5.16 -1.60 -5.43
N ILE A 63 -4.68 -2.21 -4.35
CA ILE A 63 -4.62 -1.56 -3.04
C ILE A 63 -3.68 -0.36 -3.00
N SER A 64 -2.72 -0.26 -3.93
CA SER A 64 -1.80 0.87 -4.04
C SER A 64 -2.52 2.16 -4.42
N GLU A 65 -3.70 2.08 -5.06
CA GLU A 65 -4.52 3.27 -5.34
C GLU A 65 -4.94 4.00 -4.07
N TRP A 66 -5.10 3.25 -2.97
CA TRP A 66 -5.39 3.78 -1.65
C TRP A 66 -4.09 4.17 -0.94
N ILE A 67 -3.05 3.33 -0.97
CA ILE A 67 -1.81 3.60 -0.21
C ILE A 67 -1.04 4.83 -0.72
N LEU A 68 -0.88 4.99 -2.03
CA LEU A 68 0.00 6.02 -2.60
C LEU A 68 -0.45 7.48 -2.38
N PRO A 69 -1.75 7.84 -2.34
CA PRO A 69 -2.19 9.17 -1.90
C PRO A 69 -1.59 9.64 -0.57
N THR A 70 -1.40 8.72 0.38
CA THR A 70 -0.72 9.01 1.65
C THR A 70 0.75 9.35 1.43
N LEU A 71 1.44 8.66 0.53
CA LEU A 71 2.81 9.01 0.16
C LEU A 71 2.88 10.36 -0.56
N ILE A 72 1.97 10.62 -1.50
CA ILE A 72 1.89 11.89 -2.26
C ILE A 72 1.75 13.08 -1.30
N SER A 73 0.90 12.95 -0.28
CA SER A 73 0.60 14.04 0.65
C SER A 73 1.61 14.20 1.78
N SER A 74 2.29 13.11 2.19
CA SER A 74 2.98 13.07 3.48
C SER A 74 4.41 12.55 3.43
N ALA A 75 4.84 11.90 2.35
CA ALA A 75 6.20 11.42 2.22
C ALA A 75 7.14 12.52 1.68
N PRO A 76 8.41 12.55 2.13
CA PRO A 76 9.48 13.28 1.46
C PRO A 76 9.60 12.93 -0.04
N GLU A 77 10.08 13.88 -0.84
CA GLU A 77 10.14 13.74 -2.30
C GLU A 77 10.96 12.51 -2.76
N ASP A 78 12.04 12.19 -2.08
CA ASP A 78 12.88 11.02 -2.38
C ASP A 78 12.11 9.70 -2.21
N LEU A 79 11.29 9.57 -1.17
CA LEU A 79 10.43 8.41 -0.99
C LEU A 79 9.29 8.38 -2.01
N GLN A 80 8.71 9.54 -2.34
CA GLN A 80 7.70 9.63 -3.41
C GLN A 80 8.27 9.11 -4.74
N GLN A 81 9.47 9.57 -5.13
CA GLN A 81 10.16 9.12 -6.35
C GLN A 81 10.58 7.65 -6.30
N ARG A 82 10.94 7.13 -5.11
CA ARG A 82 11.30 5.73 -4.90
C ARG A 82 10.12 4.79 -5.11
N PHE A 83 8.91 5.18 -4.66
CA PHE A 83 7.76 4.28 -4.59
C PHE A 83 6.71 4.51 -5.68
N ILE A 84 6.39 5.75 -6.04
CA ILE A 84 5.23 6.03 -6.90
C ILE A 84 5.46 5.58 -8.35
N PRO A 85 6.53 6.03 -9.08
CA PRO A 85 6.72 5.63 -10.47
C PRO A 85 6.83 4.11 -10.69
N PRO A 86 7.65 3.36 -9.92
CA PRO A 86 7.72 1.91 -10.09
C PRO A 86 6.37 1.22 -9.85
N THR A 87 5.58 1.69 -8.87
CA THR A 87 4.24 1.15 -8.60
C THR A 87 3.27 1.43 -9.76
N GLN A 88 3.31 2.64 -10.33
CA GLN A 88 2.50 2.98 -11.52
C GLN A 88 2.86 2.12 -12.73
N ARG A 89 4.14 1.79 -12.89
CA ARG A 89 4.62 0.83 -13.91
C ARG A 89 4.34 -0.65 -13.59
N GLY A 90 3.87 -0.94 -12.37
CA GLY A 90 3.55 -2.29 -11.88
C GLY A 90 4.78 -3.10 -11.46
N GLU A 91 5.91 -2.44 -11.27
CA GLU A 91 7.19 -3.04 -10.87
C GLU A 91 7.22 -3.34 -9.36
N LEU A 92 6.40 -2.65 -8.57
CA LEU A 92 6.22 -2.88 -7.13
C LEU A 92 4.78 -3.31 -6.82
N GLY A 93 4.66 -4.40 -6.05
CA GLY A 93 3.41 -4.84 -5.45
C GLY A 93 3.23 -4.32 -4.02
N TRP A 94 1.99 -4.05 -3.63
CA TRP A 94 1.62 -3.57 -2.29
C TRP A 94 0.58 -4.43 -1.58
N CYS A 95 0.66 -4.50 -0.25
CA CYS A 95 -0.44 -4.98 0.58
C CYS A 95 -0.78 -3.98 1.69
N GLN A 96 -1.99 -4.09 2.26
CA GLN A 96 -2.41 -3.30 3.41
C GLN A 96 -2.38 -4.15 4.68
N LEU A 97 -1.58 -3.73 5.65
CA LEU A 97 -1.33 -4.39 6.93
C LEU A 97 -2.07 -3.67 8.06
N PHE A 98 -3.39 -3.51 7.90
CA PHE A 98 -4.21 -2.74 8.85
C PHE A 98 -4.91 -3.66 9.85
N SER A 99 -5.82 -4.52 9.37
CA SER A 99 -6.67 -5.39 10.19
C SER A 99 -5.88 -6.42 10.99
N GLU A 100 -6.36 -6.68 12.20
CA GLU A 100 -5.83 -7.69 13.13
C GLU A 100 -6.97 -8.62 13.57
N PRO A 101 -6.68 -9.85 14.06
CA PRO A 101 -7.73 -10.73 14.57
C PRO A 101 -8.60 -10.08 15.65
N GLY A 102 -8.01 -9.21 16.47
CA GLY A 102 -8.70 -8.43 17.51
C GLY A 102 -9.15 -7.04 17.10
N ALA A 103 -8.83 -6.57 15.88
CA ALA A 103 -9.10 -5.20 15.43
C ALA A 103 -9.46 -5.17 13.92
N GLY A 104 -10.75 -5.33 13.63
CA GLY A 104 -11.34 -5.15 12.30
C GLY A 104 -12.09 -3.81 12.20
N SER A 105 -13.39 -3.81 12.54
CA SER A 105 -14.22 -2.60 12.51
C SER A 105 -13.75 -1.52 13.47
N ASP A 106 -13.19 -1.88 14.64
CA ASP A 106 -12.49 -0.96 15.54
C ASP A 106 -10.99 -0.98 15.25
N LEU A 107 -10.58 -0.44 14.10
CA LEU A 107 -9.18 -0.42 13.68
C LEU A 107 -8.26 0.26 14.71
N ALA A 108 -8.78 1.26 15.44
CA ALA A 108 -8.00 1.98 16.44
C ALA A 108 -7.60 1.11 17.63
N ALA A 109 -8.26 -0.04 17.84
CA ALA A 109 -7.92 -1.02 18.88
C ALA A 109 -6.74 -1.92 18.49
N LEU A 110 -6.07 -1.67 17.36
CA LEU A 110 -4.89 -2.43 16.94
C LEU A 110 -3.82 -2.51 18.04
N SER A 111 -3.15 -3.66 18.06
CA SER A 111 -2.23 -4.13 19.10
C SER A 111 -0.83 -4.43 18.57
N THR A 112 -0.65 -4.57 17.25
CA THR A 112 0.68 -4.63 16.62
C THR A 112 1.49 -3.43 17.10
N ARG A 113 2.69 -3.67 17.62
CA ARG A 113 3.51 -2.67 18.31
C ARG A 113 4.73 -2.32 17.50
N ALA A 114 5.04 -1.03 17.45
CA ALA A 114 6.29 -0.49 16.96
C ALA A 114 7.07 0.09 18.14
N THR A 115 8.20 -0.52 18.48
CA THR A 115 9.08 -0.04 19.56
C THR A 115 10.25 0.71 18.96
N LYS A 116 10.46 1.96 19.39
CA LYS A 116 11.58 2.77 18.93
C LYS A 116 12.92 2.12 19.31
N VAL A 117 13.84 2.03 18.35
CA VAL A 117 15.22 1.58 18.53
C VAL A 117 16.17 2.57 17.84
N ASP A 118 17.48 2.33 17.93
CA ASP A 118 18.45 3.13 17.20
C ASP A 118 18.25 2.99 15.68
N GLY A 119 18.17 4.11 14.97
CA GLY A 119 17.95 4.19 13.52
C GLY A 119 16.56 3.76 13.01
N GLY A 120 15.62 3.35 13.87
CA GLY A 120 14.32 2.86 13.40
C GLY A 120 13.41 2.29 14.48
N TRP A 121 12.68 1.25 14.10
CA TRP A 121 11.61 0.63 14.88
C TRP A 121 11.67 -0.88 14.79
N ARG A 122 11.31 -1.56 15.88
CA ARG A 122 11.06 -3.01 15.90
C ARG A 122 9.56 -3.27 15.97
N ILE A 123 9.05 -3.98 14.98
CA ILE A 123 7.63 -4.29 14.83
C ILE A 123 7.36 -5.71 15.30
N ASN A 124 6.36 -5.86 16.17
CA ASN A 124 5.85 -7.14 16.63
C ASN A 124 4.32 -7.16 16.56
N GLY A 125 3.73 -8.16 15.90
CA GLY A 125 2.28 -8.27 15.81
C GLY A 125 1.77 -9.30 14.82
N HIS A 126 0.47 -9.25 14.58
CA HIS A 126 -0.23 -10.18 13.69
C HIS A 126 -1.33 -9.43 12.93
N LYS A 127 -1.22 -9.41 11.60
CA LYS A 127 -2.23 -8.89 10.67
C LYS A 127 -2.98 -10.02 9.98
N ILE A 128 -4.24 -9.80 9.66
CA ILE A 128 -5.11 -10.79 9.03
C ILE A 128 -5.96 -10.14 7.95
N TRP A 129 -6.47 -10.96 7.03
CA TRP A 129 -7.21 -10.52 5.83
C TRP A 129 -6.35 -9.69 4.86
N THR A 130 -5.03 -9.83 4.93
CA THR A 130 -4.10 -9.09 4.07
C THR A 130 -4.13 -9.65 2.67
N SER A 131 -4.76 -8.93 1.76
CA SER A 131 -4.79 -9.26 0.33
C SER A 131 -3.41 -9.16 -0.28
N SER A 132 -3.04 -10.10 -1.15
CA SER A 132 -1.80 -10.07 -1.94
C SER A 132 -0.49 -10.03 -1.13
N ALA A 133 -0.50 -10.37 0.17
CA ALA A 133 0.70 -10.31 1.01
C ALA A 133 1.85 -11.17 0.46
N HIS A 134 1.53 -12.36 -0.07
CA HIS A 134 2.50 -13.29 -0.65
C HIS A 134 3.11 -12.84 -1.99
N THR A 135 2.57 -11.78 -2.58
CA THR A 135 3.03 -11.19 -3.85
C THR A 135 3.44 -9.73 -3.72
N ALA A 136 3.32 -9.13 -2.53
CA ALA A 136 3.66 -7.74 -2.29
C ALA A 136 5.16 -7.59 -2.01
N ASP A 137 5.74 -6.49 -2.50
CA ASP A 137 7.09 -6.05 -2.17
C ASP A 137 7.07 -5.18 -0.90
N TYR A 138 6.03 -4.35 -0.77
CA TYR A 138 5.86 -3.43 0.35
C TYR A 138 4.48 -3.53 0.99
N GLY A 139 4.44 -3.29 2.30
CA GLY A 139 3.21 -3.24 3.09
C GLY A 139 3.01 -1.85 3.69
N ALA A 140 1.81 -1.29 3.57
CA ALA A 140 1.39 -0.16 4.39
C ALA A 140 0.89 -0.67 5.74
N LEU A 141 1.64 -0.43 6.80
CA LEU A 141 1.41 -0.95 8.15
C LEU A 141 0.96 0.14 9.11
N LEU A 142 -0.08 -0.16 9.88
CA LEU A 142 -0.38 0.58 11.11
C LEU A 142 0.07 -0.20 12.33
N ALA A 143 0.82 0.47 13.20
CA ALA A 143 1.31 -0.09 14.44
C ALA A 143 1.24 0.92 15.60
N ARG A 144 1.00 0.41 16.80
CA ARG A 144 1.00 1.11 18.07
C ARG A 144 2.41 1.56 18.41
N THR A 145 2.65 2.86 18.38
CA THR A 145 3.92 3.50 18.77
C THR A 145 3.90 3.99 20.21
N ASP A 146 2.71 4.38 20.70
CA ASP A 146 2.49 4.85 22.08
C ASP A 146 1.21 4.23 22.67
N PRO A 147 1.32 3.30 23.63
CA PRO A 147 0.17 2.66 24.27
C PRO A 147 -0.48 3.50 25.38
N ASP A 148 0.17 4.56 25.86
CA ASP A 148 -0.27 5.33 27.03
C ASP A 148 -1.17 6.52 26.65
N VAL A 149 -1.26 6.84 25.35
CA VAL A 149 -2.15 7.86 24.81
C VAL A 149 -3.47 7.27 24.29
N ALA A 150 -4.45 8.14 24.05
CA ALA A 150 -5.72 7.76 23.43
C ALA A 150 -5.49 6.95 22.14
N LYS A 151 -6.26 5.88 21.95
CA LYS A 151 -6.02 4.85 20.91
C LYS A 151 -5.79 5.38 19.49
N HIS A 152 -6.39 6.51 19.11
CA HIS A 152 -6.19 7.13 17.80
C HIS A 152 -4.86 7.90 17.68
N ARG A 153 -4.32 8.40 18.79
CA ARG A 153 -3.09 9.22 18.81
C ARG A 153 -1.81 8.41 18.98
N GLY A 154 -1.91 7.12 19.26
CA GLY A 154 -0.74 6.26 19.50
C GLY A 154 -0.36 5.37 18.32
N ILE A 155 -0.74 5.73 17.09
CA ILE A 155 -0.58 4.88 15.91
C ILE A 155 0.37 5.57 14.92
N GLY A 156 1.39 4.85 14.48
CA GLY A 156 2.28 5.24 13.38
C GLY A 156 1.89 4.53 12.07
N TYR A 157 2.28 5.14 10.95
CA TYR A 157 2.11 4.59 9.60
C TYR A 157 3.49 4.24 9.03
N PHE A 158 3.71 2.97 8.73
CA PHE A 158 5.00 2.45 8.29
C PHE A 158 4.90 1.87 6.88
N ILE A 159 5.94 2.06 6.09
CA ILE A 159 6.19 1.25 4.89
C ILE A 159 7.10 0.10 5.32
N VAL A 160 6.65 -1.13 5.11
CA VAL A 160 7.36 -2.34 5.51
C VAL A 160 7.83 -3.08 4.27
N ASP A 161 9.10 -3.43 4.19
CA ASP A 161 9.60 -4.36 3.18
C ASP A 161 9.09 -5.77 3.52
N MET A 162 8.27 -6.35 2.63
CA MET A 162 7.64 -7.65 2.86
C MET A 162 8.62 -8.83 2.78
N SER A 163 9.85 -8.59 2.33
CA SER A 163 10.95 -9.55 2.36
C SER A 163 11.81 -9.47 3.62
N ALA A 164 11.53 -8.53 4.53
CA ALA A 164 12.32 -8.35 5.74
C ALA A 164 12.31 -9.58 6.66
N ASP A 165 13.45 -9.85 7.28
CA ASP A 165 13.59 -10.90 8.28
C ASP A 165 12.56 -10.72 9.41
N GLY A 166 11.94 -11.83 9.82
CA GLY A 166 10.92 -11.85 10.87
C GLY A 166 9.48 -11.71 10.37
N ILE A 167 9.26 -11.59 9.06
CA ILE A 167 7.92 -11.68 8.44
C ILE A 167 7.63 -13.14 8.07
N GLU A 168 6.51 -13.67 8.56
CA GLU A 168 5.96 -14.96 8.16
C GLU A 168 4.56 -14.77 7.56
N LEU A 169 4.33 -15.37 6.39
CA LEU A 169 3.06 -15.31 5.68
C LEU A 169 2.36 -16.67 5.73
N GLN A 170 1.08 -16.67 6.12
CA GLN A 170 0.23 -17.85 6.10
C GLN A 170 -1.01 -17.59 5.23
N PRO A 171 -1.11 -18.21 4.04
CA PRO A 171 -2.27 -18.03 3.17
C PRO A 171 -3.56 -18.57 3.79
N ILE A 172 -4.64 -17.78 3.72
CA ILE A 172 -5.97 -18.17 4.19
C ILE A 172 -6.73 -18.80 3.03
N ARG A 173 -6.94 -20.12 3.11
CA ARG A 173 -7.71 -20.85 2.10
C ARG A 173 -9.19 -20.53 2.22
N GLN A 174 -9.75 -19.96 1.17
CA GLN A 174 -11.17 -19.60 1.10
C GLN A 174 -12.03 -20.81 0.70
N ALA A 175 -13.35 -20.68 0.83
CA ALA A 175 -14.30 -21.70 0.40
C ALA A 175 -14.23 -22.01 -1.11
N THR A 176 -13.75 -21.05 -1.92
CA THR A 176 -13.47 -21.23 -3.36
C THR A 176 -12.26 -22.13 -3.62
N GLY A 177 -11.45 -22.43 -2.60
CA GLY A 177 -10.20 -23.18 -2.70
C GLY A 177 -8.97 -22.30 -2.98
N GLU A 178 -9.16 -21.02 -3.31
CA GLU A 178 -8.12 -20.03 -3.57
C GLU A 178 -7.63 -19.36 -2.27
N SER A 179 -6.48 -18.70 -2.32
CA SER A 179 -5.84 -18.05 -1.16
C SER A 179 -5.43 -16.61 -1.46
N HIS A 180 -6.40 -15.73 -1.70
CA HIS A 180 -6.13 -14.31 -1.97
C HIS A 180 -5.75 -13.51 -0.73
N PHE A 181 -6.13 -13.99 0.46
CA PHE A 181 -5.83 -13.35 1.75
C PHE A 181 -4.77 -14.14 2.51
N ASN A 182 -4.08 -13.45 3.41
CA ASN A 182 -3.01 -14.02 4.22
C ASN A 182 -3.13 -13.50 5.66
N GLU A 183 -2.72 -14.33 6.60
CA GLU A 183 -2.21 -13.90 7.89
C GLU A 183 -0.73 -13.50 7.71
N VAL A 184 -0.32 -12.45 8.41
CA VAL A 184 1.04 -11.90 8.38
C VAL A 184 1.50 -11.73 9.82
N PHE A 185 2.48 -12.53 10.21
CA PHE A 185 3.11 -12.47 11.53
C PHE A 185 4.39 -11.65 11.42
N LEU A 186 4.56 -10.69 12.32
CA LEU A 186 5.73 -9.83 12.40
C LEU A 186 6.43 -10.10 13.73
N SER A 187 7.67 -10.59 13.68
CA SER A 187 8.50 -10.91 14.85
C SER A 187 9.82 -10.15 14.76
N ASP A 188 9.97 -9.11 15.59
CA ASP A 188 11.13 -8.21 15.63
C ASP A 188 11.55 -7.62 14.28
N VAL A 189 10.59 -7.37 13.38
CA VAL A 189 10.85 -6.81 12.05
C VAL A 189 11.39 -5.39 12.21
N PHE A 190 12.57 -5.11 11.63
CA PHE A 190 13.17 -3.78 11.67
C PHE A 190 12.62 -2.90 10.54
N VAL A 191 12.19 -1.69 10.88
CA VAL A 191 11.78 -0.66 9.93
C VAL A 191 12.60 0.61 10.20
N PRO A 192 13.38 1.13 9.24
CA PRO A 192 14.19 2.32 9.45
C PRO A 192 13.30 3.57 9.60
N ASP A 193 13.83 4.61 10.24
CA ASP A 193 13.08 5.85 10.48
C ASP A 193 12.56 6.52 9.21
N GLU A 194 13.30 6.39 8.11
CA GLU A 194 12.87 6.92 6.81
C GLU A 194 11.54 6.31 6.32
N LEU A 195 11.18 5.10 6.77
CA LEU A 195 9.95 4.43 6.35
C LEU A 195 8.79 4.61 7.35
N LEU A 196 8.93 5.46 8.36
CA LEU A 196 7.82 6.01 9.12
C LEU A 196 7.28 7.25 8.37
N LEU A 197 6.05 7.17 7.88
CA LEU A 197 5.41 8.32 7.22
C LEU A 197 4.85 9.29 8.26
N GLY A 198 5.22 10.56 8.14
CA GLY A 198 4.89 11.59 9.12
C GLY A 198 5.60 11.35 10.46
N GLY A 199 4.96 11.72 11.56
CA GLY A 199 5.40 11.44 12.91
C GLY A 199 4.89 10.10 13.45
N ALA A 200 5.48 9.66 14.56
CA ALA A 200 5.13 8.39 15.22
C ALA A 200 3.65 8.28 15.64
N THR A 201 2.94 9.41 15.72
CA THR A 201 1.54 9.49 16.18
C THR A 201 0.57 9.95 15.09
N ASP A 202 1.03 10.11 13.85
CA ASP A 202 0.23 10.68 12.76
C ASP A 202 -0.53 9.61 11.97
N GLY A 203 -0.24 8.33 12.20
CA GLY A 203 -0.67 7.25 11.34
C GLY A 203 -2.18 7.06 11.27
N TRP A 204 -2.92 7.41 12.33
CA TRP A 204 -4.38 7.39 12.27
C TRP A 204 -4.95 8.42 11.29
N ASN A 205 -4.44 9.65 11.31
CA ASN A 205 -4.89 10.71 10.41
C ASN A 205 -4.56 10.37 8.96
N LEU A 206 -3.38 9.78 8.74
CA LEU A 206 -2.96 9.30 7.43
C LEU A 206 -3.87 8.18 6.91
N ALA A 207 -4.23 7.23 7.77
CA ALA A 207 -5.08 6.09 7.40
C ALA A 207 -6.54 6.46 7.07
N ILE A 208 -7.09 7.50 7.69
CA ILE A 208 -8.48 7.96 7.41
C ILE A 208 -8.55 8.97 6.26
N ALA A 209 -7.41 9.54 5.86
CA ALA A 209 -7.29 10.39 4.67
C ALA A 209 -7.13 9.57 3.38
N THR A 210 -6.96 8.25 3.53
CA THR A 210 -6.81 7.25 2.47
C THR A 210 -8.18 6.87 1.91
#